data_AF-A0A1Z4GRM3-F1
#
_entry.id   AF-A0A1Z4GRM3-F1
#
_cell.length_a   1.000
_cell.length_b   1.000
_cell.length_c   1.000
_cell.angle_alpha   90.00
_cell.angle_beta   90.00
_cell.angle_gamma   90.00
#
_symmetry.space_group_name_H-M   'P 1'
#
loop_
_entity.id
_entity.type
_entity.pdbx_description
1 polymer ?
#
loop_
_entity_poly.entity_id
_entity_poly.type
_entity_poly.pdbx_seq_one_letter_code
_entity_poly.pdbx_strand_id
1 'polypeptide(L)'
;MRQGVYPQNWKEIAIALKDASNWCCTKCGRVCLRRDEKAPHLTLSQRKAYTLQVHHWNCDPTDNRLENLVCLCTGLCRIHVVEALL
;
A
#
# COMPACT_ATOMS: atom_id res chain seq x y z
N MET A 1 11.60 11.90 5.17
CA MET A 1 10.90 10.84 5.94
C MET A 1 11.61 10.72 7.28
N ARG A 2 10.96 11.03 8.41
CA ARG A 2 11.56 10.82 9.74
C ARG A 2 11.69 9.31 9.95
N GLN A 3 12.92 8.80 9.99
CA GLN A 3 13.19 7.41 10.37
C GLN A 3 12.88 7.27 11.87
N GLY A 4 11.89 6.45 12.23
CA GLY A 4 11.56 6.17 13.64
C GLY A 4 10.08 6.12 14.00
N VAL A 5 9.15 6.44 13.09
CA VAL A 5 7.70 6.51 13.44
C VAL A 5 6.95 5.19 13.17
N TYR A 6 7.53 4.31 12.35
CA TYR A 6 6.96 2.98 12.10
C TYR A 6 7.56 1.94 13.05
N PRO A 7 6.77 0.95 13.50
CA PRO A 7 7.27 -0.13 14.32
C PRO A 7 8.30 -0.99 13.55
N GLN A 8 9.20 -1.66 14.26
CA GLN A 8 10.25 -2.49 13.63
C GLN A 8 9.68 -3.57 12.71
N ASN A 9 8.52 -4.13 13.06
CA ASN A 9 7.81 -5.16 12.29
C ASN A 9 6.89 -4.59 11.19
N TRP A 10 6.95 -3.29 10.88
CA TRP A 10 6.08 -2.68 9.85
C TRP A 10 6.14 -3.42 8.50
N LYS A 11 7.33 -3.91 8.11
CA LYS A 11 7.48 -4.68 6.87
C LYS A 11 6.64 -5.96 6.88
N GLU A 12 6.58 -6.65 8.01
CA GLU A 12 5.81 -7.88 8.18
C GLU A 12 4.32 -7.60 8.17
N ILE A 13 3.87 -6.57 8.90
CA ILE A 13 2.47 -6.09 8.89
C ILE A 13 2.04 -5.76 7.47
N ALA A 14 2.87 -4.99 6.75
CA ALA A 14 2.57 -4.56 5.40
C ALA A 14 2.54 -5.73 4.39
N ILE A 15 3.33 -6.77 4.60
CA ILE A 15 3.28 -7.99 3.77
C ILE A 15 2.02 -8.79 4.08
N ALA A 16 1.73 -9.03 5.37
CA ALA A 16 0.55 -9.79 5.80
C ALA A 16 -0.76 -9.16 5.30
N LEU A 17 -0.87 -7.83 5.32
CA LEU A 17 -2.03 -7.11 4.76
C LEU A 17 -2.16 -7.25 3.25
N LYS A 18 -1.04 -7.23 2.52
CA LYS A 18 -1.05 -7.43 1.06
C LYS A 18 -1.41 -8.85 0.70
N ASP A 19 -0.93 -9.83 1.45
CA ASP A 19 -1.30 -11.24 1.26
C ASP A 19 -2.78 -11.47 1.58
N ALA A 20 -3.29 -10.90 2.68
CA ALA A 20 -4.70 -10.98 3.06
C ALA A 20 -5.65 -10.32 2.03
N SER A 21 -5.18 -9.30 1.31
CA SER A 21 -5.93 -8.65 0.22
C SER A 21 -5.71 -9.32 -1.14
N ASN A 22 -5.03 -10.47 -1.20
CA ASN A 22 -4.61 -11.12 -2.45
C ASN A 22 -3.87 -10.18 -3.42
N TRP A 23 -3.13 -9.22 -2.86
CA TRP A 23 -2.45 -8.16 -3.60
C TRP A 23 -3.38 -7.28 -4.44
N CYS A 24 -4.65 -7.18 -4.06
CA CYS A 24 -5.63 -6.32 -4.70
C CYS A 24 -5.75 -4.97 -3.99
N CYS A 25 -5.90 -3.91 -4.77
CA CYS A 25 -6.27 -2.60 -4.24
C CYS A 25 -7.67 -2.66 -3.61
N THR A 26 -7.80 -2.31 -2.33
CA THR A 26 -9.08 -2.31 -1.62
C THR A 26 -10.09 -1.35 -2.23
N LYS A 27 -9.65 -0.26 -2.88
CA LYS A 27 -10.55 0.74 -3.48
C LYS A 27 -11.03 0.39 -4.89
N CYS A 28 -10.13 -0.07 -5.76
CA CYS A 28 -10.46 -0.30 -7.18
C CYS A 28 -10.47 -1.76 -7.61
N GLY A 29 -10.14 -2.70 -6.70
CA GLY A 29 -10.11 -4.14 -6.98
C GLY A 29 -8.96 -4.61 -7.88
N ARG A 30 -8.12 -3.70 -8.38
CA ARG A 30 -7.01 -4.04 -9.28
C ARG A 30 -5.97 -4.92 -8.58
N VAL A 31 -5.60 -6.02 -9.24
CA VAL A 31 -4.44 -6.84 -8.87
C VAL A 31 -3.15 -6.06 -9.13
N CYS A 32 -2.34 -5.91 -8.09
CA CYS A 32 -1.07 -5.21 -8.10
C CYS A 32 0.10 -6.19 -8.13
N LEU A 33 1.29 -5.71 -8.47
CA LEU A 33 2.49 -6.52 -8.57
C LEU A 33 2.90 -7.08 -7.21
N ARG A 34 3.19 -8.38 -7.17
CA ARG A 34 3.77 -9.03 -5.99
C ARG A 34 5.26 -8.69 -5.86
N ARG A 35 5.79 -8.83 -4.64
CA ARG A 35 7.20 -8.45 -4.32
C ARG A 35 8.22 -9.10 -5.25
N ASP A 36 8.00 -10.37 -5.58
CA ASP A 36 8.94 -11.19 -6.37
C ASP A 36 8.47 -11.39 -7.82
N GLU A 37 7.40 -10.69 -8.22
CA GLU A 37 6.85 -10.79 -9.57
C GLU A 37 7.71 -9.99 -10.56
N LYS A 38 8.35 -10.73 -11.47
CA LYS A 38 9.06 -10.11 -12.58
C LYS A 38 8.06 -9.73 -13.67
N ALA A 39 7.84 -8.44 -13.84
CA ALA A 39 7.08 -7.89 -14.97
C ALA A 39 8.02 -7.22 -15.99
N PRO A 40 8.77 -7.99 -16.81
CA PRO A 40 9.73 -7.44 -17.77
C PRO A 40 9.06 -6.65 -18.89
N HIS A 41 7.78 -6.91 -19.16
CA HIS A 41 6.97 -6.20 -20.15
C HIS A 41 6.53 -4.80 -19.67
N LEU A 42 6.74 -4.46 -18.39
CA LEU A 42 6.37 -3.17 -17.82
C LEU A 42 7.57 -2.24 -17.71
N THR A 43 7.39 -1.00 -18.15
CA THR A 43 8.30 0.11 -17.88
C THR A 43 8.42 0.36 -16.37
N LEU A 44 9.45 1.11 -15.96
CA LEU A 44 9.60 1.54 -14.57
C LEU A 44 8.39 2.33 -14.07
N SER A 45 7.81 3.18 -14.91
CA SER A 45 6.62 3.98 -14.57
C SER A 45 5.40 3.08 -14.33
N GLN A 46 5.16 2.13 -15.24
CA GLN A 46 4.06 1.17 -15.08
C GLN A 46 4.25 0.32 -13.82
N ARG A 47 5.46 -0.20 -13.57
CA ARG A 47 5.74 -0.95 -12.33
C ARG A 47 5.41 -0.15 -11.08
N LYS A 48 5.80 1.13 -11.02
CA LYS A 48 5.42 2.02 -9.91
C LYS A 48 3.91 2.17 -9.78
N ALA A 49 3.18 2.32 -10.89
CA ALA A 49 1.72 2.46 -10.86
C ALA A 49 1.00 1.20 -10.33
N TYR A 50 1.56 0.01 -10.60
CA TYR A 50 1.06 -1.27 -10.11
C TYR A 50 1.64 -1.71 -8.76
N THR A 51 2.41 -0.87 -8.08
CA THR A 51 2.86 -1.16 -6.71
C THR A 51 1.69 -1.02 -5.73
N LEU A 52 1.49 -2.04 -4.89
CA LEU A 52 0.57 -1.97 -3.76
C LEU A 52 1.26 -1.39 -2.53
N GLN A 53 0.66 -0.36 -1.94
CA GLN A 53 1.14 0.28 -0.71
C GLN A 53 0.11 0.15 0.40
N VAL A 54 0.58 0.05 1.65
CA VAL A 54 -0.27 0.12 2.83
C VAL A 54 -0.27 1.57 3.33
N HIS A 55 -1.45 2.10 3.60
CA HIS A 55 -1.67 3.45 4.07
C HIS A 55 -2.50 3.45 5.36
N HIS A 56 -2.32 4.49 6.15
CA HIS A 56 -3.10 4.78 7.36
C HIS A 56 -4.24 5.73 6.99
N TRP A 57 -5.49 5.38 7.30
CA TRP A 57 -6.66 6.24 7.04
C TRP A 57 -6.56 7.57 7.80
N ASN A 58 -6.15 7.54 9.06
CA ASN A 58 -6.00 8.71 9.90
C ASN A 58 -4.69 9.50 9.68
N CYS A 59 -3.86 9.10 8.69
CA CYS A 59 -2.52 9.65 8.46
C CYS A 59 -1.54 9.58 9.66
N ASP A 60 -1.89 8.84 10.72
CA ASP A 60 -1.03 8.62 11.87
C ASP A 60 -0.21 7.33 11.69
N PRO A 61 1.11 7.44 11.40
CA PRO A 61 1.99 6.27 11.22
C PRO A 61 2.16 5.41 12.49
N THR A 62 1.75 5.91 13.66
CA THR A 62 1.83 5.17 14.92
C THR A 62 0.61 4.27 15.15
N ASP A 63 -0.54 4.57 14.54
CA ASP A 63 -1.78 3.80 14.69
C ASP A 63 -1.84 2.62 13.72
N ASN A 64 -1.25 1.49 14.13
CA ASN A 64 -1.14 0.30 13.30
C ASN A 64 -2.30 -0.70 13.48
N ARG A 65 -3.45 -0.25 14.00
CA ARG A 65 -4.66 -1.09 14.06
C ARG A 65 -5.10 -1.47 12.66
N LEU A 66 -5.51 -2.72 12.46
CA LEU A 66 -5.89 -3.25 11.14
C LEU A 66 -7.00 -2.42 10.47
N GLU A 67 -7.96 -1.93 11.25
CA GLU A 67 -9.05 -1.06 10.77
C GLU A 67 -8.58 0.29 10.20
N ASN A 68 -7.41 0.76 10.63
CA ASN A 68 -6.79 1.99 10.15
C ASN A 68 -5.90 1.76 8.91
N LEU A 69 -5.60 0.51 8.57
CA LEU A 69 -4.66 0.17 7.49
C LEU A 69 -5.40 -0.25 6.21
N VAL A 70 -5.00 0.31 5.07
CA VAL A 70 -5.62 0.03 3.76
C VAL A 70 -4.58 -0.23 2.68
N CYS A 71 -4.85 -1.21 1.81
CA CYS A 71 -3.98 -1.55 0.68
C CYS A 71 -4.44 -0.82 -0.60
N LEU A 72 -3.64 0.12 -1.12
CA LEU A 72 -3.99 0.92 -2.29
C LEU A 72 -2.89 0.90 -3.35
N CYS A 73 -3.30 0.89 -4.62
CA CYS A 73 -2.36 1.01 -5.73
C CYS A 73 -1.78 2.42 -5.82
N THR A 74 -0.46 2.51 -6.01
CA THR A 74 0.26 3.78 -6.04
C THR A 74 -0.17 4.69 -7.19
N GLY A 75 -0.53 4.12 -8.35
CA GLY A 75 -0.85 4.90 -9.54
C GLY A 75 -2.22 5.57 -9.56
N LEU A 76 -3.27 4.93 -9.02
CA LEU A 76 -4.65 5.39 -9.13
C LEU A 76 -5.29 5.76 -7.79
N CYS A 77 -5.02 5.00 -6.73
CA CYS A 77 -5.80 5.09 -5.51
C CYS A 77 -5.06 5.72 -4.34
N ARG A 78 -3.74 5.91 -4.44
CA ARG A 78 -2.91 6.55 -3.41
C ARG A 78 -3.38 7.94 -2.99
N ILE A 79 -3.92 8.73 -3.92
CA ILE A 79 -4.36 10.12 -3.66
C ILE A 79 -5.56 10.16 -2.70
N HIS A 80 -6.36 9.11 -2.65
CA HIS A 80 -7.62 9.12 -1.89
C HIS A 80 -7.47 9.00 -0.37
N VAL A 81 -6.28 8.64 0.14
CA VAL A 81 -6.03 8.69 1.59
C VAL A 81 -5.75 10.13 2.05
N VAL A 82 -5.35 11.01 1.12
CA VAL A 82 -5.19 12.44 1.37
C VAL A 82 -6.54 13.17 1.23
N GLU A 83 -7.39 12.73 0.31
CA GLU A 83 -8.72 13.36 0.07
C GLU A 83 -9.80 12.97 1.08
N ALA A 84 -9.65 11.86 1.83
CA ALA A 84 -10.61 11.49 2.89
C ALA A 84 -10.59 12.44 4.13
N LEU A 85 -9.74 13.47 4.11
CA LEU A 85 -9.56 14.48 5.16
C LEU A 85 -9.85 15.91 4.67
N LEU A 86 -10.39 16.06 3.45
CA LEU A 86 -10.94 17.33 2.92
C LEU A 86 -12.45 17.20 2.72
#